data_AF-A0AAN0NEH4-F1
#
_entry.id   AF-A0AAN0NEH4-F1
#
_cell.length_a   1.000
_cell.length_b   1.000
_cell.length_c   1.000
_cell.angle_alpha   90.00
_cell.angle_beta   90.00
_cell.angle_gamma   90.00
#
_symmetry.space_group_name_H-M   'P 1'
#
loop_
_entity.id
_entity.type
_entity.pdbx_description
1 polymer ?
#
loop_
_entity_poly.entity_id
_entity_poly.type
_entity_poly.pdbx_seq_one_letter_code
_entity_poly.pdbx_strand_id
1 'polypeptide(L)' 'MVLEQLDGKIDGVINGEISGGISSSVFDLTGDKIVCLREGIVTLEAVRRRQSNGKNSISK' A
#
# COMPACT_ATOMS: atom_id res chain seq x y z
N MET A 1 -16.06 -4.52 14.61
CA MET A 1 -15.12 -5.51 14.03
C MET A 1 -15.80 -6.32 12.93
N VAL A 2 -15.05 -7.06 12.09
CA VAL A 2 -15.59 -7.80 10.92
C VAL A 2 -16.78 -8.68 11.31
N LEU A 3 -16.65 -9.50 12.36
CA LEU A 3 -17.74 -10.36 12.85
C LEU A 3 -18.98 -9.55 13.23
N GLU A 4 -18.84 -8.52 14.07
CA GLU A 4 -19.96 -7.67 14.50
C GLU A 4 -20.67 -6.95 13.34
N GLN A 5 -19.96 -6.67 12.25
CA GLN A 5 -20.50 -5.92 11.11
C GLN A 5 -21.18 -6.82 10.07
N LEU A 6 -20.66 -8.05 9.91
CA LEU A 6 -20.96 -8.94 8.80
C LEU A 6 -21.59 -10.28 9.20
N ASP A 7 -21.88 -10.50 10.49
CA ASP A 7 -22.58 -11.71 10.93
C ASP A 7 -23.92 -11.89 10.19
N GLY A 8 -24.13 -13.09 9.65
CA GLY A 8 -25.28 -13.42 8.79
C GLY A 8 -25.30 -12.78 7.40
N LYS A 9 -24.25 -12.06 6.97
CA LYS A 9 -24.17 -11.40 5.64
C LYS A 9 -23.13 -12.01 4.70
N ILE A 10 -22.25 -12.86 5.22
CA ILE A 10 -21.17 -13.51 4.46
C ILE A 10 -21.10 -14.99 4.82
N ASP A 11 -20.63 -15.82 3.88
CA ASP A 11 -20.60 -17.27 4.05
C ASP A 11 -19.62 -17.75 5.14
N GLY A 12 -18.63 -16.94 5.49
CA GLY A 12 -17.68 -17.27 6.55
C GLY A 12 -16.63 -16.19 6.80
N VAL A 13 -15.91 -16.36 7.92
CA VAL A 13 -14.83 -15.48 8.36
C VAL A 13 -13.61 -16.31 8.73
N ILE A 14 -12.45 -15.91 8.24
CA ILE A 14 -11.16 -16.45 8.69
C ILE A 14 -10.61 -15.50 9.74
N ASN A 15 -10.38 -16.01 10.95
CA ASN A 15 -9.77 -15.24 12.02
C ASN A 15 -8.24 -15.40 11.97
N GLY A 16 -7.52 -14.28 11.94
CA GLY A 16 -6.06 -14.27 11.88
C GLY A 16 -5.52 -12.91 12.31
N GLU A 17 -4.25 -12.90 12.67
CA GLU A 17 -3.54 -11.68 13.07
C GLU A 17 -2.71 -11.16 11.89
N ILE A 18 -2.73 -9.85 11.68
CA ILE A 18 -1.94 -9.19 10.64
C ILE A 18 -1.04 -8.13 11.26
N SER A 19 0.16 -7.98 10.70
CA SER A 19 1.03 -6.86 11.02
C SER A 19 0.57 -5.60 10.29
N GLY A 20 0.75 -4.44 10.92
CA GLY A 20 0.48 -3.13 10.32
C GLY A 20 -0.83 -2.46 10.73
N GLY A 21 -1.91 -3.21 10.96
CA GLY A 21 -3.18 -2.69 11.52
C GLY A 21 -3.89 -1.59 10.72
N ILE A 22 -3.33 -1.20 9.58
CA ILE A 22 -3.83 -0.15 8.68
C ILE A 22 -3.88 -0.67 7.25
N SER A 23 -4.69 -0.04 6.43
CA SER A 23 -4.77 -0.38 5.01
C SER A 23 -3.45 -0.11 4.27
N SER A 24 -3.25 -0.78 3.15
CA SER A 24 -2.09 -0.57 2.27
C SER A 24 -2.01 0.87 1.76
N SER A 25 -0.77 1.31 1.50
CA SER A 25 -0.50 2.54 0.76
C SER A 25 -0.96 2.39 -0.69
N VAL A 26 -1.56 3.44 -1.25
CA VAL A 26 -2.04 3.46 -2.64
C VAL A 26 -1.40 4.65 -3.34
N PHE A 27 -0.70 4.37 -4.44
CA PHE A 27 -0.04 5.38 -5.26
C PHE A 27 -0.59 5.35 -6.68
N ASP A 28 -0.88 6.53 -7.22
CA ASP A 28 -1.19 6.71 -8.63
C ASP A 28 0.10 6.88 -9.42
N LEU A 29 0.22 6.10 -10.49
CA LEU A 29 1.36 6.03 -11.40
C LEU A 29 0.95 6.35 -12.85
N THR A 30 -0.29 6.80 -13.07
CA THR A 30 -0.82 7.05 -14.42
C THR A 30 -0.22 8.29 -15.08
N GLY A 31 0.31 9.23 -14.30
CA GLY A 31 1.04 10.41 -14.77
C GLY A 31 2.55 10.34 -14.54
N ASP A 32 3.27 11.40 -14.94
CA ASP A 32 4.73 11.48 -14.83
C ASP A 32 5.27 11.54 -13.38
N LYS A 33 4.38 11.79 -12.42
CA LYS A 33 4.71 11.91 -11.00
C LYS A 33 3.94 10.87 -10.21
N ILE A 34 4.63 10.21 -9.28
CA ILE A 34 3.99 9.37 -8.27
C ILE A 34 3.18 10.27 -7.32
N VAL A 35 1.87 10.01 -7.25
CA VAL A 35 0.95 10.70 -6.34
C VAL A 35 0.49 9.72 -5.28
N CYS A 36 0.52 10.12 -4.01
CA CYS A 36 -0.06 9.31 -2.94
C CYS A 36 -1.57 9.57 -2.86
N LEU A 37 -2.37 8.53 -3.09
CA LEU A 37 -3.83 8.57 -2.93
C LEU A 37 -4.23 8.22 -1.50
N ARG A 38 -3.49 7.30 -0.85
CA ARG A 38 -3.66 6.93 0.55
C ARG A 38 -2.35 6.48 1.15
N GLU A 39 -1.95 7.08 2.27
CA GLU A 39 -0.78 6.65 3.02
C GLU A 39 -1.11 5.39 3.85
N GLY A 40 -0.22 4.42 3.82
CA GLY A 40 -0.24 3.22 4.67
C GLY A 40 1.15 2.99 5.27
N ILE A 41 1.54 1.74 5.50
CA ILE A 41 2.83 1.40 6.11
C ILE A 41 4.02 1.87 5.26
N VAL A 42 3.87 1.90 3.92
CA VAL A 42 4.91 2.34 2.99
C VAL A 42 4.73 3.81 2.68
N THR A 43 5.73 4.63 2.99
CA THR A 43 5.60 6.08 2.78
C THR A 43 5.95 6.53 1.36
N LEU A 44 5.37 7.64 0.92
CA LEU A 44 5.74 8.25 -0.37
C LEU A 44 7.24 8.57 -0.44
N GLU A 45 7.83 8.97 0.69
CA GLU A 45 9.26 9.24 0.79
C GLU A 45 10.09 7.97 0.56
N ALA A 46 9.71 6.85 1.19
CA ALA A 46 10.38 5.57 0.99
C ALA A 46 10.34 5.11 -0.48
N VAL A 47 9.23 5.37 -1.18
CA VAL A 47 9.10 5.10 -2.62
C VAL A 47 10.04 6.00 -3.43
N ARG A 48 10.07 7.31 -3.15
CA ARG A 48 10.92 8.28 -3.87
C ARG A 48 12.42 7.99 -3.72
N ARG A 49 12.88 7.58 -2.53
CA ARG A 49 14.28 7.21 -2.30
C ARG A 49 14.74 6.03 -3.18
N ARG A 50 13.83 5.13 -3.58
CA ARG A 50 14.16 4.03 -4.50
C ARG A 50 14.25 4.48 -5.95
N GLN A 51 13.48 5.49 -6.37
CA GLN A 51 13.56 6.00 -7.75
C GLN A 51 14.89 6.70 -8.05
N SER A 52 15.48 7.41 -7.09
CA SER A 52 16.77 8.10 -7.29
C SER A 52 17.94 7.14 -7.51
N ASN A 53 17.88 5.93 -6.96
CA ASN A 53 18.96 4.94 -7.08
C ASN A 53 18.93 4.14 -8.40
N GLY A 54 17.84 4.19 -9.17
CA GLY A 54 17.69 3.45 -10.43
C GLY A 54 18.14 4.20 -11.69
N LYS A 55 18.52 5.49 -11.59
CA LYS A 55 18.91 6.32 -12.74
C LYS A 55 20.42 6.42 -12.99
N ASN A 56 21.26 5.72 -12.22
CA ASN A 56 22.73 5.82 -12.29
C ASN A 56 23.43 4.69 -13.06
N SER A 57 22.71 3.95 -13.90
CA SER A 57 23.29 2.80 -14.61
C SER A 57 22.70 2.66 -16.02
N ILE A 58 23.00 3.60 -16.92
CA ILE A 58 23.33 3.37 -18.34
C ILE A 58 24.13 4.60 -18.79
N SER A 59 25.45 4.53 -18.63
CA SER A 59 26.42 5.37 -19.34
C SER A 59 27.55 4.45 -19.79
N LYS A 60 27.44 3.90 -21.00
CA LYS A 60 28.56 3.45 -21.83
C LYS A 60 28.20 3.71 -23.27
#